data_AF-A0A535S1D2-F1
#
_entry.id   AF-A0A535S1D2-F1
#
_cell.length_a   1.000
_cell.length_b   1.000
_cell.length_c   1.000
_cell.angle_alpha   90.00
_cell.angle_beta   90.00
_cell.angle_gamma   90.00
#
_symmetry.space_group_name_H-M   'P 1'
#
loop_
_entity.id
_entity.type
_entity.pdbx_description
1 polymer ?
#
loop_
_entity_poly.entity_id
_entity_poly.type
_entity_poly.pdbx_seq_one_letter_code
_entity_poly.pdbx_strand_id
1 'polypeptide(L)'
;MDAEQTALDLKFPVSERDHVQGPSNAPVTVVEYGDYECPYCAEAYPIVKEIQQRLGPQLRFVFRHFPVPSVHPHARHAAEAAEAAAAQGKFWDMHGMLYEHQSMLDDDHLI
;
A
#
# COMPACT_ATOMS: atom_id res chain seq x y z
N MET A 1 36.19 0.69 15.24
CA MET A 1 35.38 1.87 14.89
C MET A 1 34.05 1.31 14.43
N ASP A 2 33.25 0.86 15.38
CA ASP A 2 31.99 0.17 15.11
C ASP A 2 30.88 1.22 15.22
N ALA A 3 30.44 1.69 14.06
CA ALA A 3 29.18 2.42 13.99
C ALA A 3 28.08 1.38 14.06
N GLU A 4 27.60 1.10 15.27
CA GLU A 4 26.32 0.47 15.53
C GLU A 4 25.23 1.42 15.00
N GLN A 5 24.96 1.30 13.71
CA GLN A 5 23.80 1.89 13.07
C GLN A 5 22.62 1.06 13.58
N THR A 6 21.96 1.53 14.64
CA THR A 6 20.74 0.93 15.16
C THR A 6 19.76 0.92 13.99
N ALA A 7 19.49 -0.26 13.44
CA ALA A 7 18.48 -0.42 12.41
C ALA A 7 17.19 0.18 12.97
N LEU A 8 16.61 1.16 12.26
CA LEU A 8 15.28 1.64 12.58
C LEU A 8 14.32 0.49 12.34
N ASP A 9 14.05 -0.30 13.38
CA ASP A 9 13.05 -1.35 13.33
C ASP A 9 11.66 -0.72 13.32
N LEU A 10 10.82 -1.20 12.41
CA LEU A 10 9.42 -0.83 12.39
C LEU A 10 8.79 -1.21 13.73
N LYS A 11 8.12 -0.26 14.38
CA LYS A 11 7.33 -0.53 15.59
C LYS A 11 6.40 -1.74 15.41
N PHE A 12 5.83 -1.88 14.21
CA PHE A 12 5.10 -3.06 13.79
C PHE A 12 5.85 -3.72 12.63
N PRO A 13 6.53 -4.85 12.88
CA PRO A 13 7.21 -5.61 11.84
C PRO A 13 6.26 -5.99 10.71
N VAL A 14 6.81 -6.26 9.52
CA VAL A 14 6.03 -6.84 8.43
C VAL A 14 5.61 -8.27 8.81
N SER A 15 4.34 -8.59 8.60
CA SER A 15 3.71 -9.84 9.03
C SER A 15 2.82 -10.43 7.92
N GLU A 16 2.24 -11.60 8.16
CA GLU A 16 1.30 -12.26 7.23
C GLU A 16 0.00 -11.48 7.02
N ARG A 17 -0.28 -10.48 7.86
CA ARG A 17 -1.44 -9.58 7.70
C ARG A 17 -1.20 -8.49 6.65
N ASP A 18 0.03 -8.32 6.20
CA ASP A 18 0.40 -7.27 5.26
C ASP A 18 0.28 -7.76 3.81
N HIS A 19 -0.15 -6.87 2.92
CA HIS A 19 -0.08 -7.13 1.48
C HIS A 19 1.33 -6.83 0.98
N VAL A 20 1.99 -7.85 0.41
CA VAL A 20 3.40 -7.78 0.01
C VAL A 20 3.58 -8.08 -1.48
N GLN A 21 4.45 -7.32 -2.14
CA GLN A 21 5.03 -7.65 -3.44
C GLN A 21 6.55 -7.78 -3.34
N GLY A 22 7.11 -8.76 -4.03
CA GLY A 22 8.55 -9.03 -4.04
C GLY A 22 9.02 -10.02 -2.96
N PRO A 23 10.31 -10.41 -2.98
CA PRO A 23 10.84 -11.44 -2.10
C PRO A 23 10.87 -11.02 -0.63
N SER A 24 10.61 -11.96 0.30
CA SER A 24 10.67 -11.68 1.75
C SER A 24 12.09 -11.36 2.25
N ASN A 25 13.12 -11.79 1.52
CA ASN A 25 14.53 -11.57 1.78
C ASN A 25 15.14 -10.44 0.93
N ALA A 26 14.32 -9.61 0.28
CA ALA A 26 14.81 -8.48 -0.49
C ALA A 26 15.63 -7.53 0.42
N PRO A 27 16.78 -7.01 -0.04
CA PRO A 27 17.64 -6.15 0.75
C PRO A 27 16.99 -4.80 1.11
N VAL A 28 15.97 -4.37 0.36
CA VAL A 28 15.22 -3.13 0.62
C VAL A 28 13.76 -3.48 0.88
N THR A 29 13.20 -2.96 1.98
CA THR A 29 11.77 -3.02 2.27
C THR A 29 11.20 -1.61 2.32
N VAL A 30 10.11 -1.37 1.59
CA VAL A 30 9.32 -0.14 1.67
C VAL A 30 7.95 -0.50 2.21
N VAL A 31 7.56 0.15 3.31
CA VAL A 31 6.21 0.04 3.88
C VAL A 31 5.49 1.35 3.67
N GLU A 32 4.46 1.33 2.84
CA GLU A 32 3.57 2.46 2.60
C GLU A 32 2.33 2.34 3.48
N TYR A 33 2.00 3.42 4.18
CA TYR A 33 0.69 3.62 4.79
C TYR A 33 -0.13 4.51 3.87
N GLY A 34 -1.08 3.92 3.17
CA GLY A 34 -1.82 4.58 2.10
C GLY A 34 -3.30 4.77 2.41
N ASP A 35 -3.83 5.86 1.88
CA ASP A 35 -5.24 6.22 1.87
C ASP A 35 -5.66 6.37 0.40
N TYR A 36 -6.62 5.58 -0.05
CA TYR A 36 -7.01 5.54 -1.46
C TYR A 36 -7.65 6.83 -1.96
N GLU A 37 -8.20 7.68 -1.10
CA GLU A 37 -8.82 8.95 -1.49
C GLU A 37 -7.85 10.14 -1.30
N CYS A 38 -6.70 9.93 -0.67
CA CYS A 38 -5.69 10.97 -0.50
C CYS A 38 -5.00 11.33 -1.83
N PRO A 39 -5.01 12.62 -2.25
CA PRO A 39 -4.39 13.02 -3.51
C PRO A 39 -2.87 12.81 -3.52
N TYR A 40 -2.19 12.99 -2.39
CA TYR A 40 -0.74 12.75 -2.30
C TYR A 40 -0.37 11.26 -2.39
N CYS A 41 -1.25 10.38 -1.91
CA CYS A 41 -1.06 8.93 -2.10
C CYS A 41 -1.23 8.55 -3.57
N ALA A 42 -2.19 9.15 -4.29
CA ALA A 42 -2.30 8.97 -5.74
C ALA A 42 -1.10 9.51 -6.52
N GLU A 43 -0.53 10.65 -6.12
CA GLU A 43 0.71 11.16 -6.72
C GLU A 43 1.90 10.20 -6.47
N ALA A 44 1.94 9.56 -5.30
CA ALA A 44 2.96 8.57 -4.96
C ALA A 44 2.80 7.24 -5.73
N TYR A 45 1.58 6.80 -6.02
CA TYR A 45 1.28 5.53 -6.68
C TYR A 45 2.11 5.25 -7.96
N PRO A 46 2.17 6.13 -8.97
CA PRO A 46 3.00 5.89 -10.16
C PRO A 46 4.51 5.89 -9.86
N ILE A 47 4.96 6.65 -8.86
CA ILE A 47 6.36 6.70 -8.44
C ILE A 47 6.75 5.37 -7.77
N VAL A 48 5.88 4.83 -6.91
CA VAL A 48 6.07 3.52 -6.28
C VAL A 48 6.13 2.42 -7.34
N LYS A 49 5.23 2.43 -8.32
CA LYS A 49 5.29 1.50 -9.47
C LYS A 49 6.62 1.59 -10.20
N GLU A 50 7.13 2.79 -10.44
CA GLU A 50 8.44 2.98 -11.08
C GLU A 50 9.59 2.43 -10.22
N ILE A 51 9.57 2.65 -8.90
CA ILE A 51 10.56 2.10 -7.98
C ILE A 51 10.53 0.56 -8.00
N GLN A 52 9.33 -0.04 -7.99
CA GLN A 52 9.15 -1.49 -8.10
C GLN A 52 9.74 -2.03 -9.41
N GLN A 53 9.50 -1.35 -10.52
CA GLN A 53 10.07 -1.74 -11.82
C GLN A 53 11.60 -1.63 -11.84
N ARG A 54 12.16 -0.56 -11.28
CA ARG A 54 13.62 -0.32 -11.27
C ARG A 54 14.38 -1.27 -10.34
N LEU A 55 13.83 -1.57 -9.17
CA LEU A 55 14.49 -2.43 -8.17
C LEU A 55 14.21 -3.93 -8.39
N GLY A 56 13.05 -4.27 -8.95
CA GLY A 56 12.64 -5.65 -9.22
C GLY A 56 12.78 -6.54 -7.97
N PRO A 57 13.53 -7.66 -8.03
CA PRO A 57 13.68 -8.60 -6.91
C PRO A 57 14.44 -8.02 -5.70
N GLN A 58 15.02 -6.83 -5.83
CA GLN A 58 15.72 -6.16 -4.72
C GLN A 58 14.78 -5.43 -3.76
N LEU A 59 13.49 -5.32 -4.11
CA LEU A 59 12.50 -4.64 -3.31
C LEU A 59 11.44 -5.60 -2.77
N ARG A 60 11.13 -5.44 -1.48
CA ARG A 60 9.91 -5.90 -0.84
C ARG A 60 9.02 -4.68 -0.61
N PHE A 61 7.97 -4.54 -1.40
CA PHE A 61 6.97 -3.50 -1.21
C PHE A 61 5.84 -4.03 -0.34
N VAL A 62 5.40 -3.21 0.61
CA VAL A 62 4.35 -3.54 1.56
C VAL A 62 3.37 -2.39 1.63
N PHE A 63 2.08 -2.70 1.53
CA PHE A 63 1.01 -1.71 1.65
C PHE A 63 0.18 -1.94 2.91
N ARG A 64 -0.12 -0.87 3.64
CA ARG A 64 -0.96 -0.84 4.83
C ARG A 64 -2.01 0.25 4.67
N HIS A 65 -3.27 -0.10 4.93
CA HIS A 65 -4.34 0.90 4.96
C HIS A 65 -4.14 1.89 6.12
N PHE A 66 -4.25 3.17 5.81
CA PHE A 66 -4.29 4.25 6.79
C PHE A 66 -5.35 5.29 6.41
N PRO A 67 -6.64 4.88 6.36
CA PRO A 67 -7.72 5.80 6.01
C PRO A 67 -7.83 6.90 7.07
N VAL A 68 -8.10 8.12 6.63
CA VAL A 68 -8.35 9.28 7.50
C VAL A 68 -9.78 9.80 7.29
N PRO A 69 -10.82 9.14 7.85
CA PRO A 69 -12.22 9.39 7.52
C PRO A 69 -12.70 10.83 7.76
N SER A 70 -12.03 11.57 8.66
CA SER A 70 -12.35 12.97 8.93
C SER A 70 -11.99 13.93 7.79
N VAL A 71 -11.10 13.50 6.88
CA VAL A 71 -10.63 14.28 5.72
C VAL A 71 -11.04 13.60 4.42
N HIS A 72 -11.00 12.26 4.40
CA HIS A 72 -11.28 11.41 3.26
C HIS A 72 -12.44 10.46 3.60
N PRO A 73 -13.71 10.90 3.41
CA PRO A 73 -14.89 10.18 3.88
C PRO A 73 -15.08 8.78 3.27
N HIS A 74 -14.55 8.55 2.07
CA HIS A 74 -14.67 7.30 1.30
C HIS A 74 -13.48 6.36 1.49
N ALA A 75 -12.35 6.86 2.01
CA ALA A 75 -11.11 6.10 2.21
C ALA A 75 -11.29 4.77 2.94
N ARG A 76 -12.16 4.73 3.97
CA ARG A 76 -12.40 3.50 4.73
C ARG A 76 -13.10 2.43 3.88
N HIS A 77 -14.16 2.78 3.16
CA HIS A 77 -14.87 1.82 2.32
C HIS A 77 -13.99 1.37 1.14
N ALA A 78 -13.17 2.26 0.58
CA ALA A 78 -12.16 1.88 -0.42
C ALA A 78 -11.14 0.86 0.13
N ALA A 79 -10.65 1.06 1.36
CA ALA A 79 -9.79 0.09 2.04
C ALA A 79 -10.49 -1.26 2.26
N GLU A 80 -11.74 -1.23 2.72
CA GLU A 80 -12.56 -2.43 2.90
C GLU A 80 -12.81 -3.17 1.57
N ALA A 81 -13.03 -2.45 0.46
CA ALA A 81 -13.15 -3.03 -0.88
C ALA A 81 -11.85 -3.73 -1.33
N ALA A 82 -10.68 -3.13 -1.04
CA ALA A 82 -9.38 -3.76 -1.31
C ALA A 82 -9.20 -5.06 -0.52
N GLU A 83 -9.58 -5.08 0.77
CA GLU A 83 -9.52 -6.29 1.60
C GLU A 83 -10.54 -7.36 1.17
N ALA A 84 -11.74 -6.95 0.74
CA ALA A 84 -12.72 -7.87 0.15
C ALA A 84 -12.19 -8.51 -1.14
N ALA A 85 -11.43 -7.76 -1.95
CA ALA A 85 -10.72 -8.31 -3.11
C ALA A 85 -9.54 -9.20 -2.70
N ALA A 86 -8.84 -8.88 -1.59
CA ALA A 86 -7.78 -9.73 -1.05
C ALA A 86 -8.27 -11.11 -0.65
N ALA A 87 -9.46 -11.22 -0.04
CA ALA A 87 -10.10 -12.49 0.27
C ALA A 87 -10.35 -13.37 -0.99
N GLN A 88 -10.31 -12.77 -2.18
CA GLN A 88 -10.45 -13.41 -3.48
C GLN A 88 -9.12 -13.52 -4.25
N GLY A 89 -7.99 -13.18 -3.61
CA GLY A 89 -6.66 -13.21 -4.22
C GLY A 89 -6.38 -12.06 -5.20
N LYS A 90 -7.16 -10.97 -5.15
CA LYS A 90 -7.12 -9.85 -6.11
C LYS A 90 -6.80 -8.51 -5.47
N PHE A 91 -6.08 -8.50 -4.35
CA PHE A 91 -5.74 -7.27 -3.64
C PHE A 91 -5.07 -6.24 -4.56
N TRP A 92 -4.01 -6.64 -5.28
CA TRP A 92 -3.22 -5.72 -6.10
C TRP A 92 -3.96 -5.19 -7.33
N ASP A 93 -4.87 -5.99 -7.89
CA ASP A 93 -5.74 -5.55 -8.98
C ASP A 93 -6.68 -4.45 -8.47
N MET A 94 -7.33 -4.68 -7.32
CA MET A 94 -8.21 -3.69 -6.70
C MET A 94 -7.45 -2.45 -6.22
N HIS A 95 -6.29 -2.62 -5.60
CA HIS A 95 -5.39 -1.52 -5.20
C HIS A 95 -5.07 -0.60 -6.37
N GLY A 96 -4.76 -1.16 -7.55
CA GLY A 96 -4.55 -0.38 -8.76
C GLY A 96 -5.83 0.32 -9.23
N MET A 97 -6.95 -0.40 -9.32
CA MET A 97 -8.23 0.17 -9.76
C MET A 97 -8.67 1.34 -8.88
N LEU A 98 -8.53 1.25 -7.55
CA LEU A 98 -8.92 2.31 -6.62
C LEU A 98 -8.09 3.58 -6.84
N TYR A 99 -6.77 3.48 -7.00
CA TYR A 99 -5.94 4.64 -7.29
C TYR A 99 -6.16 5.21 -8.69
N GLU A 100 -6.43 4.37 -9.69
CA GLU A 100 -6.72 4.79 -11.06
C GLU A 100 -8.09 5.47 -11.20
N HIS A 101 -8.99 5.31 -10.22
CA HIS A 101 -10.36 5.83 -10.23
C HIS A 101 -10.71 6.61 -8.95
N GLN A 102 -9.79 7.45 -8.47
CA GLN A 102 -9.93 8.16 -7.19
C GLN A 102 -11.20 9.02 -7.04
N SER A 103 -11.82 9.44 -8.14
CA SER A 103 -13.08 10.18 -8.12
C SER A 103 -14.34 9.29 -8.03
N MET A 104 -14.17 7.97 -7.95
CA MET A 104 -15.24 6.96 -7.94
C MET A 104 -15.07 6.02 -6.74
N LEU A 105 -14.98 6.59 -5.54
CA LEU A 105 -14.80 5.85 -4.29
C LEU A 105 -16.03 5.90 -3.38
N ASP A 106 -17.11 6.57 -3.79
CA ASP A 106 -18.37 6.48 -3.06
C ASP A 106 -18.99 5.08 -3.14
N ASP A 107 -19.98 4.84 -2.30
CA ASP A 107 -20.60 3.52 -2.15
C ASP A 107 -21.22 3.04 -3.48
N ASP A 108 -21.83 3.92 -4.29
CA ASP A 108 -22.46 3.52 -5.55
C ASP A 108 -21.46 2.92 -6.56
N HIS A 109 -20.16 3.18 -6.39
CA HIS A 109 -19.10 2.62 -7.22
C HIS A 109 -18.35 1.44 -6.57
N LEU A 110 -18.42 1.28 -5.25
CA LEU A 110 -17.66 0.26 -4.51
C LEU A 110 -18.46 -1.00 -4.14
N ILE A 111 -19.79 -0.92 -4.00
CA ILE A 111 -20.68 -2.03 -3.57
C ILE A 111 -21.65 -2.52 -4.64
#